data_AF-A0A1I4SSN3-F1
#
_entry.id   AF-A0A1I4SSN3-F1
#
_cell.length_a   1.000
_cell.length_b   1.000
_cell.length_c   1.000
_cell.angle_alpha   90.00
_cell.angle_beta   90.00
_cell.angle_gamma   90.00
#
_symmetry.space_group_name_H-M   'P 1'
#
loop_
_entity.id
_entity.type
_entity.pdbx_description
1 polymer ?
#
loop_
_entity_poly.entity_id
_entity_poly.type
_entity_poly.pdbx_seq_one_letter_code
_entity_poly.pdbx_strand_id
1 'polypeptide(L)'
;MTNLRGQLVLISAALLSTSNEALSANPVLGRDISREWLVRPWEIRYVVFLAEARSVRNSARSARDMNVALEKKGREKVYLLGAELLEPTITFEVPGEESLAAVLIMFDPSGKVVSGNARLRRLTAKFSMLGRLVLTFDGSTVKRGYGLADWSQGIPGDDSFSPAICTRIDDARYADGWDKDDHYHGSFGCREWTAQLYNRAQPYIDVTSYSKCGSFIGKFVGWSRFTDPPKPIIGLQGKTWLCLLDCPVGEKPGIIHDITEWAVKHRFPVPTPPPTQPIYPNSNYKDDLSE
;
A
#
# COMPACT_ATOMS: atom_id res chain seq x y z
N MET A 1 18.99 -60.78 -10.72
CA MET A 1 18.36 -60.29 -9.47
C MET A 1 18.97 -58.92 -9.18
N THR A 2 18.39 -57.81 -9.69
CA THR A 2 17.47 -56.88 -8.96
C THR A 2 18.16 -56.23 -7.75
N ASN A 3 18.31 -54.91 -7.55
CA ASN A 3 17.64 -53.67 -8.02
C ASN A 3 18.64 -52.48 -7.81
N LEU A 4 18.78 -51.47 -8.70
CA LEU A 4 17.93 -50.26 -8.93
C LEU A 4 17.81 -49.39 -7.66
N ARG A 5 18.17 -48.09 -7.55
CA ARG A 5 18.13 -46.87 -8.40
C ARG A 5 19.10 -45.83 -7.78
N GLY A 6 19.74 -44.89 -8.46
CA GLY A 6 19.32 -44.06 -9.59
C GLY A 6 18.92 -42.66 -9.07
N GLN A 7 19.90 -41.74 -9.00
CA GLN A 7 19.73 -40.35 -8.59
C GLN A 7 18.76 -39.63 -9.56
N LEU A 8 17.72 -39.01 -9.01
CA LEU A 8 16.80 -38.15 -9.74
C LEU A 8 17.11 -36.70 -9.39
N VAL A 9 17.61 -35.94 -10.37
CA VAL A 9 17.71 -34.48 -10.31
C VAL A 9 16.30 -33.92 -10.49
N LEU A 10 15.74 -33.37 -9.42
CA LEU A 10 14.45 -32.68 -9.45
C LEU A 10 14.67 -31.20 -9.78
N ILE A 11 14.45 -30.87 -11.06
CA ILE A 11 14.27 -29.49 -11.52
C ILE A 11 12.96 -28.99 -10.94
N SER A 12 13.02 -28.14 -9.91
CA SER A 12 11.85 -27.44 -9.40
C SER A 12 11.54 -26.25 -10.31
N ALA A 13 10.67 -26.49 -11.30
CA ALA A 13 9.92 -25.42 -11.96
C ALA A 13 8.90 -24.87 -10.96
N ALA A 14 9.11 -23.65 -10.49
CA ALA A 14 8.12 -22.95 -9.68
C ALA A 14 6.87 -22.71 -10.53
N LEU A 15 5.82 -23.47 -10.22
CA LEU A 15 4.49 -23.32 -10.79
C LEU A 15 3.95 -21.91 -10.48
N LEU A 16 3.62 -21.18 -11.55
CA LEU A 16 2.59 -20.14 -11.54
C LEU A 16 1.24 -20.82 -11.20
N SER A 17 0.90 -20.90 -9.92
CA SER A 17 -0.46 -21.26 -9.51
C SER A 17 -1.38 -20.06 -9.72
N THR A 18 -2.12 -20.12 -10.82
CA THR A 18 -3.33 -19.31 -11.00
C THR A 18 -4.42 -19.84 -10.08
N SER A 19 -4.63 -19.21 -8.93
CA SER A 19 -5.80 -19.48 -8.10
C SER A 19 -7.04 -18.97 -8.82
N ASN A 20 -7.96 -19.88 -9.12
CA ASN A 20 -9.32 -19.59 -9.55
C ASN A 20 -10.09 -18.95 -8.39
N GLU A 21 -10.31 -17.64 -8.43
CA GLU A 21 -11.47 -17.04 -7.79
C GLU A 21 -12.62 -17.12 -8.79
N ALA A 22 -13.30 -18.27 -8.81
CA ALA A 22 -14.66 -18.35 -9.32
C ALA A 22 -15.59 -18.10 -8.13
N LEU A 23 -15.85 -16.83 -7.81
CA LEU A 23 -17.02 -16.47 -7.02
C LEU A 23 -18.23 -16.80 -7.89
N SER A 24 -18.91 -17.89 -7.52
CA SER A 24 -20.15 -18.34 -8.12
C SER A 24 -21.19 -17.23 -8.05
N ALA A 25 -21.47 -16.62 -9.20
CA ALA A 25 -22.63 -15.76 -9.39
C ALA A 25 -23.89 -16.64 -9.37
N ASN A 26 -24.55 -16.75 -8.22
CA ASN A 26 -25.94 -17.18 -8.16
C ASN A 26 -26.83 -15.98 -8.53
N PRO A 27 -27.57 -16.00 -9.66
CA PRO A 27 -28.39 -14.89 -10.09
C PRO A 27 -29.74 -14.96 -9.39
N VAL A 28 -29.77 -14.65 -8.09
CA VAL A 28 -31.01 -14.36 -7.38
C VAL A 28 -31.09 -12.84 -7.26
N LEU A 29 -31.79 -12.19 -8.21
CA LEU A 29 -32.08 -10.74 -8.23
C LEU A 29 -30.85 -9.79 -8.19
N GLY A 30 -29.75 -10.20 -8.85
CA GLY A 30 -29.08 -9.45 -9.93
C GLY A 30 -28.38 -8.10 -9.69
N ARG A 31 -28.15 -7.63 -8.46
CA ARG A 31 -27.32 -6.45 -8.21
C ARG A 31 -25.84 -6.81 -8.12
N ASP A 32 -25.03 -6.28 -9.03
CA ASP A 32 -23.57 -6.39 -8.99
C ASP A 32 -23.01 -5.42 -7.94
N ILE A 33 -22.87 -5.88 -6.69
CA ILE A 33 -22.35 -5.10 -5.55
C ILE A 33 -20.95 -4.53 -5.81
N SER A 34 -20.23 -5.10 -6.76
CA SER A 34 -18.91 -4.63 -7.18
C SER A 34 -18.96 -3.32 -7.99
N ARG A 35 -20.15 -2.87 -8.37
CA ARG A 35 -20.39 -1.58 -9.03
C ARG A 35 -21.29 -0.66 -8.22
N GLU A 36 -21.59 -1.06 -7.00
CA GLU A 36 -22.27 -0.24 -6.01
C GLU A 36 -21.25 0.50 -5.16
N TRP A 37 -21.56 1.77 -4.88
CA TRP A 37 -20.65 2.69 -4.20
C TRP A 37 -21.19 3.02 -2.83
N LEU A 38 -20.30 3.04 -1.83
CA LEU A 38 -20.65 3.53 -0.50
C LEU A 38 -21.03 5.01 -0.58
N VAL A 39 -22.25 5.34 -0.13
CA VAL A 39 -22.75 6.72 -0.10
C VAL A 39 -22.20 7.41 1.15
N ARG A 40 -21.06 8.08 1.00
CA ARG A 40 -20.46 8.88 2.07
C ARG A 40 -19.67 10.08 1.53
N PRO A 41 -19.48 11.15 2.31
CA PRO A 41 -18.57 12.23 1.96
C PRO A 41 -17.15 11.73 1.73
N TRP A 42 -16.46 12.27 0.73
CA TRP A 42 -15.06 11.97 0.47
C TRP A 42 -14.16 12.74 1.43
N GLU A 43 -13.34 12.01 2.18
CA GLU A 43 -12.51 12.59 3.25
C GLU A 43 -11.00 12.48 2.98
N ILE A 44 -10.57 11.65 2.02
CA ILE A 44 -9.16 11.38 1.76
C ILE A 44 -8.53 12.55 1.00
N ARG A 45 -7.49 13.15 1.59
CA ARG A 45 -6.64 14.17 0.98
C ARG A 45 -5.66 13.57 -0.01
N TYR A 46 -4.98 12.49 0.38
CA TYR A 46 -4.08 11.77 -0.50
C TYR A 46 -3.97 10.28 -0.16
N VAL A 47 -3.52 9.51 -1.15
CA VAL A 47 -2.95 8.16 -1.00
C VAL A 47 -1.51 8.20 -1.52
N VAL A 48 -0.58 7.62 -0.78
CA VAL A 48 0.83 7.49 -1.17
C VAL A 48 1.21 6.02 -1.22
N PHE A 49 1.82 5.60 -2.32
CA PHE A 49 2.49 4.30 -2.42
C PHE A 49 3.99 4.55 -2.39
N LEU A 50 4.71 3.83 -1.53
CA LEU A 50 6.16 3.90 -1.46
C LEU A 50 6.74 2.50 -1.64
N ALA A 51 7.76 2.40 -2.48
CA ALA A 51 8.54 1.18 -2.71
C ALA A 51 9.85 1.56 -3.43
N GLU A 52 10.70 0.58 -3.70
CA GLU A 52 11.81 0.75 -4.63
C GLU A 52 11.33 1.24 -6.02
N ALA A 53 12.06 2.16 -6.63
CA ALA A 53 11.71 2.75 -7.91
C ALA A 53 11.59 1.69 -9.03
N ARG A 54 12.45 0.66 -8.99
CA ARG A 54 12.39 -0.48 -9.90
C ARG A 54 11.11 -1.31 -9.68
N SER A 55 10.74 -1.56 -8.42
CA SER A 55 9.51 -2.25 -8.03
C SER A 55 8.27 -1.55 -8.59
N VAL A 56 8.17 -0.23 -8.42
CA VAL A 56 7.04 0.57 -8.92
C VAL A 56 6.91 0.44 -10.44
N ARG A 57 8.02 0.63 -11.18
CA ARG A 57 8.03 0.51 -12.65
C ARG A 57 7.64 -0.89 -13.13
N ASN A 58 8.18 -1.93 -12.49
CA ASN A 58 7.86 -3.32 -12.81
C ASN A 58 6.39 -3.63 -12.53
N SER A 59 5.87 -3.19 -11.40
CA SER A 59 4.47 -3.37 -11.00
C SER A 59 3.52 -2.70 -12.00
N ALA A 60 3.82 -1.47 -12.42
CA ALA A 60 3.00 -0.74 -13.39
C ALA A 60 2.98 -1.40 -14.76
N ARG A 61 4.14 -1.85 -15.26
CA ARG A 61 4.24 -2.59 -16.52
C ARG A 61 3.48 -3.92 -16.46
N SER A 62 3.72 -4.73 -15.44
CA SER A 62 3.02 -6.02 -15.28
C SER A 62 1.51 -5.84 -15.17
N ALA A 63 1.05 -4.82 -14.45
CA ALA A 63 -0.37 -4.49 -14.35
C ALA A 63 -0.98 -4.09 -15.70
N ARG A 64 -0.26 -3.32 -16.52
CA ARG A 64 -0.67 -2.97 -17.89
C ARG A 64 -0.86 -4.22 -18.75
N ASP A 65 0.13 -5.10 -18.77
CA ASP A 65 0.11 -6.32 -19.58
C ASP A 65 -1.03 -7.26 -19.14
N MET A 66 -1.24 -7.37 -17.83
CA MET A 66 -2.36 -8.13 -17.27
C MET A 66 -3.72 -7.52 -17.61
N ASN A 67 -3.88 -6.19 -17.55
CA ASN A 67 -5.12 -5.52 -17.91
C ASN A 67 -5.48 -5.77 -19.38
N VAL A 68 -4.52 -5.68 -20.30
CA VAL A 68 -4.71 -6.03 -21.72
C VAL A 68 -5.13 -7.50 -21.90
N ALA A 69 -4.51 -8.41 -21.15
CA ALA A 69 -4.85 -9.83 -21.21
C ALA A 69 -6.26 -10.13 -20.65
N LEU A 70 -6.68 -9.42 -19.60
CA LEU A 70 -8.00 -9.55 -18.99
C LEU A 70 -9.11 -9.07 -19.92
N GLU A 71 -8.87 -7.98 -20.64
CA GLU A 71 -9.80 -7.48 -21.66
C GLU A 71 -9.99 -8.48 -22.81
N LYS A 72 -8.89 -9.08 -23.30
CA LYS A 72 -8.93 -10.06 -24.41
C LYS A 72 -9.64 -11.36 -24.04
N LYS A 73 -9.46 -11.85 -22.81
CA LYS A 73 -9.98 -13.16 -22.39
C LYS A 73 -11.45 -13.12 -21.93
N GLY A 74 -12.10 -11.96 -21.95
CA GLY A 74 -13.45 -11.79 -21.42
C GLY A 74 -13.58 -12.18 -19.94
N ARG A 75 -12.45 -12.28 -19.21
CA ARG A 75 -12.42 -12.73 -17.82
C ARG A 75 -13.01 -11.65 -16.92
N GLU A 76 -13.91 -12.06 -16.03
CA GLU A 76 -14.60 -11.22 -15.05
C GLU A 76 -13.70 -10.91 -13.85
N LYS A 77 -12.56 -10.24 -14.06
CA LYS A 77 -12.07 -9.40 -12.96
C LYS A 77 -12.95 -8.17 -12.88
N VAL A 78 -13.55 -7.98 -11.71
CA VAL A 78 -14.37 -6.84 -11.32
C VAL A 78 -13.69 -5.52 -11.67
N TYR A 79 -12.44 -5.36 -11.26
CA TYR A 79 -11.63 -4.16 -11.51
C TYR A 79 -10.36 -4.48 -12.30
N LEU A 80 -9.89 -3.47 -13.03
CA LEU A 80 -8.54 -3.45 -13.59
C LEU A 80 -7.53 -3.23 -12.46
N LEU A 81 -6.29 -3.69 -12.68
CA LEU A 81 -5.19 -3.50 -11.74
C LEU A 81 -4.76 -2.04 -11.73
N GLY A 82 -5.03 -1.33 -10.63
CA GLY A 82 -4.68 0.08 -10.47
C GLY A 82 -3.19 0.37 -10.42
N ALA A 83 -2.36 -0.65 -10.16
CA ALA A 83 -0.91 -0.55 -10.26
C ALA A 83 -0.43 -0.03 -11.63
N GLU A 84 -1.20 -0.24 -12.72
CA GLU A 84 -0.90 0.31 -14.04
C GLU A 84 -0.80 1.85 -14.04
N LEU A 85 -1.57 2.50 -13.16
CA LEU A 85 -1.65 3.96 -13.07
C LEU A 85 -0.54 4.56 -12.21
N LEU A 86 0.27 3.74 -11.54
CA LEU A 86 1.27 4.21 -10.59
C LEU A 86 2.52 4.71 -11.33
N GLU A 87 2.71 6.03 -11.28
CA GLU A 87 3.89 6.71 -11.82
C GLU A 87 4.62 7.45 -10.68
N PRO A 88 5.94 7.26 -10.52
CA PRO A 88 6.71 7.97 -9.49
C PRO A 88 6.47 9.48 -9.56
N THR A 89 6.05 10.06 -8.44
CA THR A 89 5.93 11.51 -8.26
C THR A 89 7.24 12.10 -7.75
N ILE A 90 7.90 11.37 -6.85
CA ILE A 90 9.20 11.71 -6.28
C ILE A 90 10.07 10.45 -6.30
N THR A 91 11.34 10.60 -6.68
CA THR A 91 12.34 9.53 -6.57
C THR A 91 13.43 9.99 -5.61
N PHE A 92 13.85 9.11 -4.71
CA PHE A 92 14.90 9.36 -3.74
C PHE A 92 16.12 8.52 -4.11
N GLU A 93 17.20 9.18 -4.50
CA GLU A 93 18.49 8.53 -4.69
C GLU A 93 19.18 8.39 -3.33
N VAL A 94 19.41 7.16 -2.90
CA VAL A 94 19.98 6.85 -1.59
C VAL A 94 21.38 6.25 -1.78
N PRO A 95 22.44 6.85 -1.24
CA PRO A 95 23.80 6.35 -1.44
C PRO A 95 23.97 4.90 -0.95
N GLY A 96 24.40 4.02 -1.86
CA GLY A 96 24.69 2.61 -1.56
C GLY A 96 23.44 1.72 -1.47
N GLU A 97 22.26 2.24 -1.78
CA GLU A 97 20.96 1.56 -1.65
C GLU A 97 20.15 1.67 -2.96
N GLU A 98 19.10 0.87 -3.11
CA GLU A 98 18.15 1.02 -4.22
C GLU A 98 17.37 2.34 -4.10
N SER A 99 17.16 3.04 -5.21
CA SER A 99 16.39 4.30 -5.20
C SER A 99 14.94 4.01 -4.81
N LEU A 100 14.36 4.86 -3.97
CA LEU A 100 12.94 4.76 -3.58
C LEU A 100 12.08 5.64 -4.50
N ALA A 101 10.82 5.27 -4.66
CA ALA A 101 9.84 6.06 -5.40
C ALA A 101 8.55 6.21 -4.58
N ALA A 102 8.12 7.47 -4.40
CA ALA A 102 6.81 7.81 -3.88
C ALA A 102 5.86 8.11 -5.04
N VAL A 103 4.72 7.44 -5.07
CA VAL A 103 3.60 7.71 -5.98
C VAL A 103 2.49 8.37 -5.17
N LEU A 104 2.23 9.64 -5.45
CA LEU A 104 1.26 10.46 -4.69
C LEU A 104 0.00 10.75 -5.51
N ILE A 105 -1.12 10.22 -5.06
CA ILE A 105 -2.45 10.50 -5.62
C ILE A 105 -3.19 11.43 -4.66
N MET A 106 -3.37 12.68 -5.05
CA MET A 106 -4.10 13.69 -4.28
C MET A 106 -5.52 13.83 -4.82
N PHE A 107 -6.45 14.12 -3.92
CA PHE A 107 -7.85 14.28 -4.25
C PHE A 107 -8.37 15.64 -3.81
N ASP A 108 -9.42 16.11 -4.47
CA ASP A 108 -10.26 17.20 -3.97
C ASP A 108 -11.41 16.65 -3.08
N PRO A 109 -12.21 17.52 -2.41
CA PRO A 109 -13.31 17.07 -1.56
C PRO A 109 -14.44 16.31 -2.28
N SER A 110 -14.44 16.25 -3.61
CA SER A 110 -15.39 15.43 -4.39
C SER A 110 -14.85 14.03 -4.69
N GLY A 111 -13.59 13.75 -4.33
CA GLY A 111 -12.90 12.51 -4.66
C GLY A 111 -12.22 12.52 -6.03
N LYS A 112 -12.22 13.66 -6.73
CA LYS A 112 -11.56 13.78 -8.03
C LYS A 112 -10.06 13.84 -7.85
N VAL A 113 -9.32 13.11 -8.69
CA VAL A 113 -7.86 13.14 -8.68
C VAL A 113 -7.35 14.47 -9.21
N VAL A 114 -6.53 15.17 -8.41
CA VAL A 114 -5.93 16.47 -8.76
C VAL A 114 -4.41 16.42 -8.99
N SER A 115 -3.76 15.31 -8.65
CA SER A 115 -2.33 15.08 -8.93
C SER A 115 -2.11 14.16 -10.14
N GLY A 116 -0.82 13.94 -10.48
CA GLY A 116 -0.42 13.00 -11.52
C GLY A 116 -0.65 13.48 -12.95
N ASN A 117 -0.55 12.54 -13.89
CA ASN A 117 -0.67 12.77 -15.33
C ASN A 117 -2.13 13.04 -15.77
N ALA A 118 -2.30 13.43 -17.05
CA ALA A 118 -3.62 13.75 -17.61
C ALA A 118 -4.61 12.57 -17.57
N ARG A 119 -4.14 11.32 -17.55
CA ARG A 119 -5.00 10.14 -17.45
C ARG A 119 -5.56 9.99 -16.02
N LEU A 120 -4.71 10.14 -15.01
CA LEU A 120 -5.10 10.09 -13.59
C LEU A 120 -6.11 11.20 -13.25
N ARG A 121 -5.88 12.43 -13.70
CA ARG A 121 -6.75 13.60 -13.42
C ARG A 121 -8.18 13.52 -14.01
N ARG A 122 -8.46 12.50 -14.82
CA ARG A 122 -9.80 12.21 -15.38
C ARG A 122 -10.58 11.20 -14.54
N LEU A 123 -10.01 10.78 -13.41
CA LEU A 123 -10.57 9.75 -12.56
C LEU A 123 -11.08 10.36 -11.26
N THR A 124 -12.13 9.74 -10.74
CA THR A 124 -12.70 10.01 -9.43
C THR A 124 -12.63 8.74 -8.59
N ALA A 125 -12.13 8.88 -7.37
CA ALA A 125 -12.06 7.82 -6.40
C ALA A 125 -13.42 7.57 -5.75
N LYS A 126 -13.73 6.29 -5.55
CA LYS A 126 -14.93 5.83 -4.86
C LYS A 126 -14.58 4.64 -4.01
N PHE A 127 -15.33 4.47 -2.92
CA PHE A 127 -15.35 3.21 -2.19
C PHE A 127 -16.46 2.33 -2.73
N SER A 128 -16.10 1.11 -3.12
CA SER A 128 -17.10 0.11 -3.48
C SER A 128 -17.68 -0.56 -2.24
N MET A 129 -18.86 -1.14 -2.38
CA MET A 129 -19.47 -1.99 -1.35
C MET A 129 -18.64 -3.23 -1.00
N LEU A 130 -17.66 -3.60 -1.84
CA LEU A 130 -16.69 -4.66 -1.60
C LEU A 130 -15.47 -4.21 -0.77
N GLY A 131 -15.53 -3.04 -0.12
CA GLY A 131 -14.40 -2.53 0.66
C GLY A 131 -13.17 -2.16 -0.18
N ARG A 132 -13.34 -1.87 -1.48
CA ARG A 132 -12.23 -1.44 -2.36
C ARG A 132 -12.23 0.06 -2.57
N LEU A 133 -11.05 0.67 -2.55
CA LEU A 133 -10.78 1.97 -3.13
C LEU A 133 -10.58 1.82 -4.65
N VAL A 134 -11.44 2.47 -5.43
CA VAL A 134 -11.51 2.31 -6.89
C VAL A 134 -11.44 3.67 -7.58
N LEU A 135 -10.61 3.78 -8.63
CA LEU A 135 -10.64 4.93 -9.54
C LEU A 135 -11.55 4.65 -10.73
N THR A 136 -12.48 5.55 -10.98
CA THR A 136 -13.49 5.44 -12.03
C THR A 136 -13.44 6.64 -12.96
N PHE A 137 -13.79 6.46 -14.23
CA PHE A 137 -13.97 7.59 -15.15
C PHE A 137 -15.29 8.29 -14.86
N ASP A 138 -15.27 9.62 -14.80
CA ASP A 138 -16.47 10.42 -14.58
C ASP A 138 -17.57 10.08 -15.60
N GLY A 139 -18.79 9.83 -15.10
CA GLY A 139 -19.98 9.57 -15.92
C GLY A 139 -20.01 8.22 -16.63
N SER A 140 -19.01 7.35 -16.48
CA SER A 140 -18.98 6.04 -17.13
C SER A 140 -19.54 4.94 -16.23
N THR A 141 -20.73 4.42 -16.55
CA THR A 141 -21.29 3.21 -15.94
C THR A 141 -20.79 1.91 -16.59
N VAL A 142 -20.07 2.01 -17.72
CA VAL A 142 -19.73 0.88 -18.60
C VAL A 142 -18.28 0.42 -18.46
N LYS A 143 -17.33 1.35 -18.28
CA LYS A 143 -15.90 1.00 -18.16
C LYS A 143 -15.57 0.49 -16.76
N ARG A 144 -14.81 -0.60 -16.70
CA ARG A 144 -14.26 -1.13 -15.44
C ARG A 144 -13.38 -0.08 -14.77
N GLY A 145 -13.56 0.08 -13.46
CA GLY A 145 -12.68 0.90 -12.64
C GLY A 145 -11.32 0.24 -12.39
N TYR A 146 -10.39 1.00 -11.83
CA TYR A 146 -9.09 0.53 -11.38
C TYR A 146 -9.10 0.35 -9.86
N GLY A 147 -8.95 -0.89 -9.38
CA GLY A 147 -8.80 -1.16 -7.96
C GLY A 147 -7.41 -0.73 -7.50
N LEU A 148 -7.34 0.23 -6.59
CA LEU A 148 -6.08 0.76 -6.05
C LEU A 148 -5.63 0.03 -4.80
N ALA A 149 -6.54 -0.13 -3.85
CA ALA A 149 -6.27 -0.55 -2.49
C ALA A 149 -7.55 -1.06 -1.82
N ASP A 150 -7.36 -1.72 -0.70
CA ASP A 150 -8.38 -2.20 0.20
C ASP A 150 -8.68 -1.13 1.25
N TRP A 151 -9.95 -0.94 1.55
CA TRP A 151 -10.41 -0.07 2.63
C TRP A 151 -10.78 -0.97 3.81
N SER A 152 -9.86 -1.04 4.79
CA SER A 152 -10.09 -1.77 6.03
C SER A 152 -10.77 -0.85 7.03
N GLN A 153 -11.93 -1.27 7.54
CA GLN A 153 -12.61 -0.58 8.65
C GLN A 153 -12.00 -0.96 10.01
N GLY A 154 -11.00 -1.85 10.04
CA GLY A 154 -10.45 -2.45 11.24
C GLY A 154 -11.43 -3.38 11.94
N ILE A 155 -11.19 -3.59 13.23
CA ILE A 155 -11.93 -4.53 14.06
C ILE A 155 -13.06 -3.78 14.77
N PRO A 156 -14.31 -4.29 14.75
CA PRO A 156 -15.37 -3.74 15.58
C PRO A 156 -14.94 -3.64 17.06
N GLY A 157 -14.87 -2.42 17.58
CA GLY A 157 -14.48 -2.16 18.98
C GLY A 157 -13.00 -1.83 19.21
N ASP A 158 -12.14 -1.87 18.17
CA ASP A 158 -10.75 -1.41 18.23
C ASP A 158 -10.46 -0.48 17.04
N ASP A 159 -10.29 0.81 17.32
CA ASP A 159 -9.99 1.86 16.35
C ASP A 159 -8.50 2.26 16.35
N SER A 160 -7.64 1.51 17.04
CA SER A 160 -6.24 1.90 17.25
C SER A 160 -5.41 1.97 15.95
N PHE A 161 -5.86 1.31 14.88
CA PHE A 161 -5.21 1.30 13.56
C PHE A 161 -6.22 1.36 12.40
N SER A 162 -7.42 1.90 12.63
CA SER A 162 -8.48 1.95 11.61
C SER A 162 -9.24 3.29 11.59
N PRO A 163 -9.93 3.63 10.49
CA PRO A 163 -9.89 2.95 9.19
C PRO A 163 -8.51 3.04 8.53
N ALA A 164 -8.15 2.06 7.71
CA ALA A 164 -6.87 1.98 7.03
C ALA A 164 -7.06 1.73 5.52
N ILE A 165 -6.14 2.26 4.71
CA ILE A 165 -6.01 1.89 3.31
C ILE A 165 -4.88 0.87 3.24
N CYS A 166 -5.18 -0.34 2.78
CA CYS A 166 -4.26 -1.48 2.75
C CYS A 166 -4.09 -2.01 1.33
N THR A 167 -3.10 -2.86 1.13
CA THR A 167 -2.91 -3.63 -0.10
C THR A 167 -2.90 -5.11 0.22
N ARG A 168 -3.00 -5.96 -0.81
CA ARG A 168 -2.82 -7.41 -0.66
C ARG A 168 -1.49 -7.84 -0.02
N ILE A 169 -0.47 -6.97 0.01
CA ILE A 169 0.78 -7.25 0.73
C ILE A 169 0.56 -7.16 2.23
N ASP A 170 -0.29 -6.24 2.69
CA ASP A 170 -0.65 -6.09 4.10
C ASP A 170 -1.33 -7.35 4.64
N ASP A 171 -2.19 -8.01 3.86
CA ASP A 171 -2.82 -9.29 4.25
C ASP A 171 -1.77 -10.34 4.61
N ALA A 172 -0.72 -10.46 3.79
CA ALA A 172 0.40 -11.36 4.05
C ALA A 172 1.27 -10.88 5.21
N ARG A 173 1.49 -9.55 5.32
CA ARG A 173 2.30 -8.92 6.38
C ARG A 173 1.77 -9.22 7.77
N TYR A 174 0.45 -9.24 7.92
CA TYR A 174 -0.19 -9.48 9.21
C TYR A 174 -0.54 -10.94 9.46
N ALA A 175 -0.37 -11.82 8.48
CA ALA A 175 -0.59 -13.26 8.63
C ALA A 175 0.50 -13.93 9.48
N ASP A 176 0.14 -15.11 10.02
CA ASP A 176 1.08 -15.94 10.75
C ASP A 176 2.24 -16.40 9.84
N GLY A 177 3.45 -16.35 10.37
CA GLY A 177 4.66 -16.75 9.64
C GLY A 177 5.22 -15.70 8.69
N TRP A 178 4.77 -14.43 8.77
CA TRP A 178 5.39 -13.33 8.04
C TRP A 178 6.90 -13.28 8.28
N ASP A 179 7.67 -13.29 7.20
CA ASP A 179 9.11 -13.06 7.27
C ASP A 179 9.39 -11.56 7.37
N LYS A 180 9.57 -11.08 8.60
CA LYS A 180 9.92 -9.69 8.88
C LYS A 180 11.27 -9.26 8.29
N ASP A 181 12.11 -10.21 7.90
CA ASP A 181 13.40 -9.96 7.28
C ASP A 181 13.31 -9.93 5.73
N ASP A 182 12.10 -10.04 5.15
CA ASP A 182 11.83 -9.78 3.73
C ASP A 182 12.12 -8.30 3.37
N HIS A 183 13.33 -8.08 2.84
CA HIS A 183 13.87 -6.77 2.46
C HIS A 183 13.03 -6.01 1.43
N TYR A 184 12.14 -6.67 0.69
CA TYR A 184 11.34 -6.02 -0.33
C TYR A 184 10.01 -5.47 0.22
N HIS A 185 9.39 -6.21 1.14
CA HIS A 185 8.08 -5.85 1.67
C HIS A 185 8.15 -5.15 3.03
N GLY A 186 9.10 -5.53 3.89
CA GLY A 186 9.24 -4.97 5.23
C GLY A 186 8.04 -5.18 6.15
N SER A 187 8.19 -4.71 7.38
CA SER A 187 7.22 -4.95 8.47
C SER A 187 6.39 -3.73 8.84
N PHE A 188 6.59 -2.61 8.16
CA PHE A 188 5.71 -1.45 8.23
C PHE A 188 4.61 -1.55 7.17
N GLY A 189 3.34 -1.45 7.57
CA GLY A 189 2.19 -1.50 6.67
C GLY A 189 1.09 -0.51 7.03
N CYS A 190 -0.10 -0.76 6.48
CA CYS A 190 -1.25 0.13 6.61
C CYS A 190 -1.74 0.33 8.05
N ARG A 191 -1.61 -0.70 8.91
CA ARG A 191 -2.00 -0.62 10.34
C ARG A 191 -1.03 0.26 11.11
N GLU A 192 0.28 0.05 10.95
CA GLU A 192 1.31 0.90 11.54
C GLU A 192 1.17 2.36 11.08
N TRP A 193 0.90 2.57 9.79
CA TRP A 193 0.63 3.89 9.24
C TRP A 193 -0.53 4.57 9.96
N THR A 194 -1.67 3.89 10.07
CA THR A 194 -2.90 4.48 10.60
C THR A 194 -2.77 4.75 12.10
N ALA A 195 -2.19 3.83 12.86
CA ALA A 195 -1.91 4.02 14.27
C ALA A 195 -1.01 5.24 14.51
N GLN A 196 0.04 5.38 13.69
CA GLN A 196 0.89 6.56 13.78
C GLN A 196 0.13 7.81 13.34
N LEU A 197 -0.62 7.80 12.24
CA LEU A 197 -1.38 8.97 11.75
C LEU A 197 -2.28 9.58 12.84
N TYR A 198 -3.03 8.75 13.58
CA TYR A 198 -3.96 9.21 14.61
C TYR A 198 -3.32 9.46 15.98
N ASN A 199 -2.08 8.99 16.21
CA ASN A 199 -1.35 9.32 17.42
C ASN A 199 -0.89 10.78 17.42
N ARG A 200 -1.62 11.64 18.15
CA ARG A 200 -1.30 13.08 18.29
C ARG A 200 0.00 13.36 19.04
N ALA A 201 0.46 12.44 19.91
CA ALA A 201 1.69 12.62 20.66
C ALA A 201 2.95 12.37 19.81
N GLN A 202 2.81 11.59 18.74
CA GLN A 202 3.88 11.36 17.79
C GLN A 202 3.79 12.39 16.66
N PRO A 203 4.83 13.21 16.39
CA PRO A 203 4.71 14.30 15.41
C PRO A 203 5.04 13.90 13.96
N TYR A 204 5.47 12.66 13.71
CA TYR A 204 5.82 12.14 12.37
C TYR A 204 5.35 10.68 12.22
N ILE A 205 5.31 10.19 10.99
CA ILE A 205 5.14 8.76 10.67
C ILE A 205 6.53 8.20 10.33
N ASP A 206 7.04 7.28 11.15
CA ASP A 206 8.26 6.51 10.86
C ASP A 206 7.88 5.23 10.12
N VAL A 207 8.28 5.17 8.84
CA VAL A 207 7.97 4.06 7.92
C VAL A 207 9.09 3.02 7.84
N THR A 208 10.08 3.11 8.73
CA THR A 208 11.23 2.21 8.76
C THR A 208 10.81 0.78 9.15
N SER A 209 11.28 -0.18 8.36
CA SER A 209 11.32 -1.59 8.72
C SER A 209 12.67 -1.92 9.33
N TYR A 210 12.66 -2.35 10.59
CA TYR A 210 13.84 -2.73 11.36
C TYR A 210 13.99 -4.26 11.33
N SER A 211 14.99 -4.76 10.60
CA SER A 211 15.26 -6.18 10.45
C SER A 211 16.64 -6.56 11.00
N LYS A 212 16.93 -7.86 11.05
CA LYS A 212 18.28 -8.33 11.45
C LYS A 212 19.35 -7.94 10.42
N CYS A 213 18.95 -7.73 9.17
CA CYS A 213 19.84 -7.43 8.06
C CYS A 213 20.08 -5.92 7.87
N GLY A 214 19.36 -5.08 8.61
CA GLY A 214 19.47 -3.63 8.53
C GLY A 214 18.12 -2.93 8.62
N SER A 215 18.15 -1.60 8.50
CA SER A 215 16.94 -0.78 8.41
C SER A 215 16.68 -0.43 6.95
N PHE A 216 15.43 -0.54 6.51
CA PHE A 216 15.04 -0.21 5.14
C PHE A 216 13.59 0.25 5.10
N ILE A 217 13.19 0.84 3.99
CA ILE A 217 11.82 1.24 3.75
C ILE A 217 11.19 0.26 2.75
N GLY A 218 10.37 -0.63 3.28
CA GLY A 218 9.65 -1.63 2.50
C GLY A 218 8.49 -1.05 1.68
N LYS A 219 7.87 -1.89 0.85
CA LYS A 219 6.69 -1.53 0.07
C LYS A 219 5.45 -1.36 0.95
N PHE A 220 4.84 -0.16 0.95
CA PHE A 220 3.60 0.09 1.67
C PHE A 220 2.67 1.09 0.95
N VAL A 221 1.45 1.21 1.46
CA VAL A 221 0.50 2.28 1.13
C VAL A 221 0.19 3.09 2.39
N GLY A 222 0.11 4.40 2.23
CA GLY A 222 -0.27 5.34 3.28
C GLY A 222 -1.34 6.30 2.77
N TRP A 223 -1.98 7.02 3.67
CA TRP A 223 -3.06 7.95 3.36
C TRP A 223 -3.25 9.03 4.41
N SER A 224 -4.06 10.04 4.11
CA SER A 224 -4.40 11.11 5.07
C SER A 224 -5.75 11.71 4.70
N ARG A 225 -6.51 12.18 5.70
CA ARG A 225 -7.73 12.96 5.49
C ARG A 225 -7.42 14.44 5.25
N PHE A 226 -8.42 15.18 4.76
CA PHE A 226 -8.35 16.66 4.71
C PHE A 226 -8.27 17.30 6.10
N THR A 227 -8.82 16.64 7.10
CA THR A 227 -8.87 17.10 8.50
C THR A 227 -7.65 16.73 9.30
N ASP A 228 -6.83 15.77 8.83
CA ASP A 228 -5.63 15.38 9.53
C ASP A 228 -4.56 16.47 9.36
N PRO A 229 -3.86 16.86 10.44
CA PRO A 229 -2.75 17.78 10.30
C PRO A 229 -1.65 17.14 9.43
N PRO A 230 -0.93 17.94 8.60
CA PRO A 230 0.25 17.44 7.91
C PRO A 230 1.22 16.81 8.91
N LYS A 231 1.61 15.58 8.63
CA LYS A 231 2.48 14.80 9.49
C LYS A 231 3.68 14.33 8.67
N PRO A 232 4.90 14.82 8.94
CA PRO A 232 6.09 14.41 8.22
C PRO A 232 6.20 12.90 8.16
N ILE A 233 6.47 12.37 6.98
CA ILE A 233 6.71 10.95 6.77
C ILE A 233 8.21 10.79 6.63
N ILE A 234 8.81 10.05 7.54
CA ILE A 234 10.25 9.84 7.61
C ILE A 234 10.55 8.34 7.58
N GLY A 235 11.76 8.00 7.17
CA GLY A 235 12.23 6.62 7.26
C GLY A 235 13.74 6.50 7.08
N LEU A 236 14.29 5.39 7.53
CA LEU A 236 15.69 5.04 7.43
C LEU A 236 15.89 3.97 6.35
N GLN A 237 16.56 4.34 5.25
CA GLN A 237 17.00 3.43 4.20
C GLN A 237 18.50 3.16 4.34
N GLY A 238 18.86 1.93 4.72
CA GLY A 238 20.23 1.57 5.07
C GLY A 238 20.70 2.37 6.29
N LYS A 239 21.52 3.39 6.03
CA LYS A 239 22.02 4.34 7.05
C LYS A 239 21.55 5.79 6.81
N THR A 240 20.72 6.00 5.79
CA THR A 240 20.30 7.33 5.36
C THR A 240 18.88 7.60 5.81
N TRP A 241 18.71 8.60 6.67
CA TRP A 241 17.38 9.10 7.00
C TRP A 241 16.83 9.96 5.87
N LEU A 242 15.53 9.83 5.63
CA LEU A 242 14.80 10.54 4.59
C LEU A 242 13.58 11.22 5.20
N CYS A 243 13.28 12.43 4.76
CA CYS A 243 11.93 12.97 4.80
C CYS A 243 11.28 12.73 3.43
N LEU A 244 10.20 11.96 3.42
CA LEU A 244 9.58 11.43 2.21
C LEU A 244 8.41 12.28 1.72
N LEU A 245 7.64 12.85 2.65
CA LEU A 245 6.46 13.66 2.37
C LEU A 245 6.08 14.51 3.61
N ASP A 246 5.33 15.59 3.39
CA ASP A 246 4.83 16.50 4.44
C ASP A 246 5.94 17.01 5.38
N CYS A 247 7.15 17.24 4.84
CA CYS A 247 8.30 17.69 5.62
C CYS A 247 8.01 19.02 6.35
N PRO A 248 8.53 19.16 7.58
CA PRO A 248 8.14 20.24 8.47
C PRO A 248 8.53 21.61 7.90
N VAL A 249 7.74 22.64 8.23
CA VAL A 249 8.01 24.04 7.84
C VAL A 249 8.11 24.23 6.31
N GLY A 250 7.47 23.36 5.53
CA GLY A 250 7.48 23.43 4.07
C GLY A 250 8.82 23.02 3.43
N GLU A 251 9.67 22.31 4.18
CA GLU A 251 10.87 21.69 3.62
C GLU A 251 10.53 20.73 2.48
N LYS A 252 11.48 20.54 1.57
CA LYS A 252 11.29 19.59 0.47
C LYS A 252 11.64 18.18 0.93
N PRO A 253 10.95 17.15 0.43
CA PRO A 253 11.39 15.76 0.60
C PRO A 253 12.85 15.57 0.16
N GLY A 254 13.61 14.78 0.92
CA GLY A 254 15.03 14.59 0.70
C GLY A 254 15.75 13.92 1.88
N ILE A 255 17.08 13.90 1.80
CA ILE A 255 17.96 13.32 2.82
C ILE A 255 17.97 14.17 4.08
N ILE A 256 17.83 13.51 5.22
CA ILE A 256 18.09 14.07 6.55
C ILE A 256 19.51 13.63 6.93
N HIS A 257 20.45 14.58 6.93
CA HIS A 257 21.86 14.29 7.18
C HIS A 257 22.15 13.85 8.62
N ASP A 258 21.49 14.48 9.59
CA ASP A 258 21.55 14.12 11.00
C ASP A 258 20.13 14.13 11.58
N ILE A 259 19.63 12.94 11.96
CA ILE A 259 18.27 12.80 12.48
C ILE A 259 18.10 13.44 13.87
N THR A 260 19.16 13.51 14.66
CA THR A 260 19.13 14.13 15.99
C THR A 260 19.02 15.64 15.85
N GLU A 261 19.84 16.26 15.01
CA GLU A 261 19.76 17.69 14.73
C GLU A 261 18.41 18.07 14.10
N TRP A 262 17.92 17.26 13.15
CA TRP A 262 16.62 17.45 12.52
C TRP A 262 15.48 17.39 13.55
N ALA A 263 15.50 16.39 14.44
CA ALA A 263 14.50 16.26 15.50
C ALA A 263 14.54 17.47 16.46
N VAL A 264 15.73 17.91 16.89
CA VAL A 264 15.89 19.11 17.74
C VAL A 264 15.37 20.37 17.06
N LYS A 265 15.73 20.60 15.79
CA LYS A 265 15.29 21.76 14.99
C LYS A 265 13.77 21.89 14.94
N HIS A 266 13.07 20.77 14.81
CA HIS A 266 11.61 20.73 14.70
C HIS A 266 10.89 20.44 16.03
N ARG A 267 11.64 20.30 17.13
CA ARG A 267 11.13 19.95 18.47
C ARG A 267 10.38 18.62 18.49
N PHE A 268 10.88 17.66 17.73
CA PHE A 268 10.37 16.30 17.67
C PHE A 268 11.24 15.39 18.56
N PRO A 269 10.68 14.29 19.09
CA PRO A 269 11.51 13.22 19.64
C PRO A 269 12.35 12.59 18.51
N VAL A 270 13.52 12.06 18.86
CA VAL A 270 14.32 11.28 17.90
C VAL A 270 13.56 9.96 17.61
N PRO A 271 13.43 9.54 16.35
CA PRO A 271 12.81 8.25 16.01
C PRO A 271 13.55 7.09 16.66
N THR A 272 12.78 6.17 17.23
CA THR A 272 13.29 4.95 17.85
C THR A 272 12.57 3.74 17.29
N PRO A 273 13.27 2.60 17.08
CA PRO A 273 12.62 1.36 16.68
C PRO A 273 11.51 0.98 17.67
N PRO A 274 10.34 0.51 17.18
CA PRO A 274 9.31 -0.03 18.05
C PRO A 274 9.78 -1.35 18.67
N PRO A 275 9.18 -1.80 19.79
CA PRO A 275 9.60 -3.02 20.48
C PRO A 275 9.42 -4.28 19.62
N THR A 276 8.47 -4.28 18.69
CA THR A 276 8.18 -5.39 17.77
C THR A 276 7.75 -4.85 16.41
N GLN A 277 8.02 -5.60 15.33
CA GLN A 277 7.45 -5.35 14.00
C GLN A 277 7.09 -6.68 13.28
N PRO A 278 5.92 -6.75 12.60
CA PRO A 278 4.85 -5.74 12.60
C PRO A 278 4.28 -5.49 14.00
N ILE A 279 3.78 -4.29 14.26
CA ILE A 279 3.24 -3.93 15.59
C ILE A 279 1.86 -4.56 15.77
N TYR A 280 1.12 -4.71 14.67
CA TYR A 280 -0.27 -5.14 14.65
C TYR A 280 -0.49 -6.46 13.86
N PRO A 281 0.15 -7.60 14.24
CA PRO A 281 -0.05 -8.89 13.57
C PRO A 281 -1.43 -9.50 13.88
N ASN A 282 -2.01 -10.26 12.96
CA ASN A 282 -3.33 -10.86 13.11
C ASN A 282 -3.44 -11.84 14.28
N SER A 283 -2.35 -12.52 14.67
CA SER A 283 -2.36 -13.43 15.83
C SER A 283 -2.77 -12.75 17.14
N ASN A 284 -2.56 -11.43 17.27
CA ASN A 284 -3.02 -10.63 18.41
C ASN A 284 -4.50 -10.23 18.33
N TYR A 285 -5.11 -10.44 17.16
CA TYR A 285 -6.47 -10.02 16.81
C TYR A 285 -7.35 -11.18 16.28
N LYS A 286 -6.83 -12.42 16.39
CA LYS A 286 -7.33 -13.71 15.89
C LYS A 286 -8.53 -13.57 14.93
N ASP A 287 -8.24 -13.30 13.66
CA ASP A 287 -9.19 -13.16 12.54
C ASP A 287 -9.93 -11.81 12.37
N ASP A 288 -9.51 -10.64 12.90
CA ASP A 288 -10.36 -9.40 12.90
C ASP A 288 -11.85 -9.77 13.19
N LEU A 289 -11.95 -10.71 14.13
CA LEU A 289 -12.97 -11.74 14.42
C LEU A 289 -14.23 -11.80 13.52
N SER A 290 -14.01 -12.35 12.31
CA SER A 290 -14.90 -12.66 11.17
C SER A 290 -15.24 -11.50 10.21
N GLU A 291 -14.51 -11.40 9.10
CA GLU A 291 -15.09 -10.85 7.84
C GLU A 291 -16.32 -11.66 7.38
#